data_AF-W4URE4-F1
#
_entry.id   AF-W4URE4-F1
#
_cell.length_a   1.000
_cell.length_b   1.000
_cell.length_c   1.000
_cell.angle_alpha   90.00
_cell.angle_beta   90.00
_cell.angle_gamma   90.00
#
_symmetry.space_group_name_H-M   'P 1'
#
loop_
_entity.id
_entity.type
_entity.pdbx_description
1 polymer ?
#
loop_
_entity_poly.entity_id
_entity_poly.type
_entity_poly.pdbx_seq_one_letter_code
_entity_poly.pdbx_strand_id
1 'polypeptide(L)'
;MIVSFISAMLQYFGRKEEDMNSFQVKKIVDDIISKYYYFRIEDVCLCFKMARTNIKTYGKFYGVIDGGTIMGWFAAYDKQRDEHIAAHQPTHHLQITLTQLQGKITKR
;
A
#
# COMPACT_ATOMS: atom_id res chain seq x y z
N MET A 1 -9.03 13.68 -12.38
CA MET A 1 -7.70 13.16 -12.76
C MET A 1 -7.35 11.88 -11.99
N ILE A 2 -7.35 11.88 -10.67
CA ILE A 2 -7.04 10.67 -9.86
C ILE A 2 -8.17 9.62 -9.85
N VAL A 3 -9.44 10.07 -9.85
CA VAL A 3 -10.62 9.17 -9.90
C VAL A 3 -10.64 8.34 -11.18
N SER A 4 -10.41 8.97 -12.32
CA SER A 4 -10.32 8.31 -13.63
C SER A 4 -9.14 7.35 -13.70
N PHE A 5 -8.00 7.68 -13.07
CA PHE A 5 -6.82 6.82 -13.03
C PHE A 5 -7.08 5.53 -12.25
N ILE A 6 -7.57 5.63 -11.01
CA ILE A 6 -7.86 4.44 -10.19
C ILE A 6 -8.99 3.62 -10.82
N SER A 7 -10.00 4.26 -11.42
CA SER A 7 -11.06 3.57 -12.16
C SER A 7 -10.53 2.78 -13.35
N ALA A 8 -9.60 3.35 -14.13
CA ALA A 8 -8.96 2.66 -15.25
C ALA A 8 -8.06 1.50 -14.77
N MET A 9 -7.35 1.69 -13.66
CA MET A 9 -6.57 0.61 -13.04
C MET A 9 -7.47 -0.55 -12.63
N LEU A 10 -8.62 -0.28 -11.99
CA LEU A 10 -9.57 -1.31 -11.61
C LEU A 10 -10.04 -2.13 -12.83
N GLN A 11 -10.36 -1.47 -13.94
CA GLN A 11 -10.73 -2.16 -15.19
C GLN A 11 -9.57 -2.98 -15.76
N TYR A 12 -8.37 -2.40 -15.87
CA TYR A 12 -7.18 -3.08 -16.40
C TYR A 12 -6.81 -4.32 -15.59
N PHE A 13 -6.99 -4.25 -14.28
CA PHE A 13 -6.66 -5.32 -13.34
C PHE A 13 -7.79 -6.33 -13.13
N GLY A 14 -8.93 -6.20 -13.82
CA GLY A 14 -9.92 -7.27 -13.93
C GLY A 14 -11.26 -7.02 -13.23
N ARG A 15 -11.51 -5.80 -12.69
CA ARG A 15 -12.85 -5.40 -12.24
C ARG A 15 -13.78 -5.37 -13.44
N LYS A 16 -14.87 -6.10 -13.38
CA LYS A 16 -15.91 -6.06 -14.41
C LYS A 16 -16.89 -4.92 -14.15
N GLU A 17 -17.77 -4.63 -15.10
CA GLU A 17 -18.80 -3.60 -14.90
C GLU A 17 -19.92 -4.09 -13.99
N GLU A 18 -20.21 -5.40 -14.01
CA GLU A 18 -21.20 -6.03 -13.13
C GLU A 18 -20.78 -6.08 -11.65
N ASP A 19 -19.49 -5.96 -11.33
CA ASP A 19 -19.00 -6.07 -9.96
C ASP A 19 -19.39 -4.85 -9.11
N MET A 20 -19.33 -3.64 -9.71
CA MET A 20 -19.67 -2.38 -9.06
C MET A 20 -20.06 -1.32 -10.09
N ASN A 21 -21.11 -0.54 -9.79
CA ASN A 21 -21.51 0.60 -10.60
C ASN A 21 -20.57 1.81 -10.41
N SER A 22 -20.70 2.82 -11.28
CA SER A 22 -19.84 4.00 -11.27
C SER A 22 -19.89 4.80 -9.96
N PHE A 23 -21.02 4.82 -9.25
CA PHE A 23 -21.13 5.50 -7.95
C PHE A 23 -20.35 4.75 -6.86
N GLN A 24 -20.46 3.42 -6.83
CA GLN A 24 -19.69 2.57 -5.91
C GLN A 24 -18.19 2.72 -6.16
N VAL A 25 -17.77 2.69 -7.43
CA VAL A 25 -16.36 2.92 -7.81
C VAL A 25 -15.89 4.28 -7.33
N LYS A 26 -16.65 5.36 -7.60
CA LYS A 26 -16.29 6.70 -7.13
C LYS A 26 -16.15 6.75 -5.61
N LYS A 27 -17.09 6.15 -4.87
CA LYS A 27 -17.05 6.12 -3.41
C LYS A 27 -15.79 5.43 -2.88
N ILE A 28 -15.42 4.29 -3.47
CA ILE A 28 -14.19 3.57 -3.10
C ILE A 28 -12.95 4.40 -3.42
N VAL A 29 -12.92 5.11 -4.55
CA VAL A 29 -11.80 6.00 -4.85
C VAL A 29 -11.70 7.15 -3.83
N ASP A 30 -12.83 7.76 -3.47
CA ASP A 30 -12.88 8.80 -2.44
C ASP A 30 -12.36 8.26 -1.08
N ASP A 31 -12.69 7.02 -0.73
CA ASP A 31 -12.21 6.35 0.50
C ASP A 31 -10.71 6.05 0.45
N ILE A 32 -10.19 5.60 -0.69
CA ILE A 32 -8.75 5.36 -0.90
C ILE A 32 -7.98 6.68 -0.72
N ILE A 33 -8.44 7.76 -1.36
CA ILE A 33 -7.79 9.08 -1.29
C ILE A 33 -7.85 9.62 0.13
N SER A 34 -8.98 9.48 0.82
CA SER A 34 -9.14 9.96 2.18
C SER A 34 -8.26 9.21 3.18
N LYS A 35 -8.16 7.88 3.04
CA LYS A 35 -7.44 7.05 4.01
C LYS A 35 -5.94 7.00 3.73
N TYR A 36 -5.55 6.93 2.47
CA TYR A 36 -4.17 6.77 2.02
C TYR A 36 -3.66 8.03 1.32
N TYR A 37 -3.98 9.21 1.87
CA TYR A 37 -3.65 10.52 1.28
C TYR A 37 -2.14 10.74 1.04
N TYR A 38 -1.29 9.96 1.72
CA TYR A 38 0.17 9.99 1.63
C TYR A 38 0.75 9.03 0.59
N PHE A 39 -0.10 8.23 -0.07
CA PHE A 39 0.35 7.36 -1.16
C PHE A 39 0.63 8.18 -2.41
N ARG A 40 1.75 7.85 -3.07
CA ARG A 40 2.04 8.35 -4.41
C ARG A 40 1.37 7.49 -5.46
N ILE A 41 1.37 7.94 -6.71
CA ILE A 41 0.79 7.17 -7.82
C ILE A 41 1.50 5.83 -7.98
N GLU A 42 2.82 5.80 -7.75
CA GLU A 42 3.62 4.57 -7.79
C GLU A 42 3.18 3.56 -6.73
N ASP A 43 2.77 4.02 -5.55
CA ASP A 43 2.24 3.17 -4.47
C ASP A 43 0.93 2.51 -4.90
N VAL A 44 0.04 3.27 -5.55
CA VAL A 44 -1.20 2.74 -6.13
C VAL A 44 -0.90 1.66 -7.16
N CYS A 45 0.01 1.94 -8.10
CA CYS A 45 0.43 0.96 -9.12
C CYS A 45 0.99 -0.32 -8.50
N LEU A 46 1.85 -0.18 -7.49
CA LEU A 46 2.47 -1.31 -6.84
C LEU A 46 1.46 -2.13 -6.03
N CYS A 47 0.51 -1.47 -5.36
CA CYS A 47 -0.59 -2.14 -4.65
C CYS A 47 -1.39 -3.07 -5.58
N PHE A 48 -1.81 -2.58 -6.77
CA PHE A 48 -2.52 -3.42 -7.74
C PHE A 48 -1.66 -4.57 -8.28
N LYS A 49 -0.37 -4.31 -8.54
CA LYS A 49 0.56 -5.36 -8.96
C LYS A 49 0.70 -6.45 -7.90
N MET A 50 0.89 -6.06 -6.64
CA MET A 50 1.05 -6.99 -5.52
C MET A 50 -0.23 -7.78 -5.24
N ALA A 51 -1.41 -7.13 -5.34
CA ALA A 51 -2.69 -7.80 -5.23
C ALA A 51 -2.85 -8.93 -6.27
N ARG A 52 -2.37 -8.71 -7.50
CA ARG A 52 -2.38 -9.70 -8.56
C ARG A 52 -1.37 -10.83 -8.35
N THR A 53 -0.16 -10.52 -7.92
CA THR A 53 0.95 -11.49 -7.87
C THR A 53 1.07 -12.22 -6.53
N ASN A 54 0.49 -11.69 -5.46
CA ASN A 54 0.64 -12.23 -4.11
C ASN A 54 -0.72 -12.48 -3.44
N ILE A 55 -1.43 -13.47 -3.97
CA ILE A 55 -2.75 -13.91 -3.50
C ILE A 55 -2.74 -14.31 -2.02
N LYS A 56 -1.61 -14.81 -1.48
CA LYS A 56 -1.51 -15.20 -0.07
C LYS A 56 -1.64 -14.02 0.88
N THR A 57 -1.10 -12.86 0.52
CA THR A 57 -1.12 -11.66 1.36
C THR A 57 -2.32 -10.76 1.04
N TYR A 58 -2.70 -10.68 -0.23
CA TYR A 58 -3.72 -9.72 -0.71
C TYR A 58 -5.09 -10.38 -0.95
N GLY A 59 -5.21 -11.69 -0.74
CA GLY A 59 -6.45 -12.42 -0.95
C GLY A 59 -6.77 -12.64 -2.41
N LYS A 60 -8.07 -12.87 -2.70
CA LYS A 60 -8.52 -13.23 -4.06
C LYS A 60 -8.32 -12.06 -5.03
N PHE A 61 -7.88 -12.40 -6.23
CA PHE A 61 -7.81 -11.48 -7.38
C PHE A 61 -8.73 -11.92 -8.54
N TYR A 62 -9.51 -12.98 -8.32
CA TYR A 62 -10.44 -13.55 -9.29
C TYR A 62 -11.85 -13.60 -8.70
N GLY A 63 -12.86 -13.59 -9.56
CA GLY A 63 -14.26 -13.50 -9.17
C GLY A 63 -14.71 -12.05 -8.98
N VAL A 64 -15.74 -11.83 -8.16
CA VAL A 64 -16.31 -10.50 -7.92
C VAL A 64 -15.30 -9.63 -7.16
N ILE A 65 -14.95 -8.49 -7.74
CA ILE A 65 -14.07 -7.46 -7.15
C ILE A 65 -14.94 -6.31 -6.63
N ASP A 66 -15.26 -6.37 -5.35
CA ASP A 66 -16.03 -5.34 -4.65
C ASP A 66 -15.13 -4.35 -3.88
N GLY A 67 -15.76 -3.35 -3.27
CA GLY A 67 -15.07 -2.33 -2.49
C GLY A 67 -14.29 -2.88 -1.30
N GLY A 68 -14.80 -3.93 -0.64
CA GLY A 68 -14.11 -4.57 0.49
C GLY A 68 -12.81 -5.24 0.06
N THR A 69 -12.85 -5.94 -1.08
CA THR A 69 -11.68 -6.57 -1.69
C THR A 69 -10.61 -5.53 -2.02
N ILE A 70 -11.00 -4.43 -2.68
CA ILE A 70 -10.08 -3.35 -3.04
C ILE A 70 -9.47 -2.70 -1.79
N MET A 71 -10.29 -2.33 -0.80
CA MET A 71 -9.79 -1.72 0.44
C MET A 71 -8.87 -2.66 1.22
N GLY A 72 -9.12 -3.97 1.15
CA GLY A 72 -8.23 -5.00 1.71
C GLY A 72 -6.84 -4.99 1.05
N TRP A 73 -6.77 -4.82 -0.27
CA TRP A 73 -5.48 -4.72 -0.98
C TRP A 73 -4.67 -3.52 -0.51
N PHE A 74 -5.30 -2.36 -0.40
CA PHE A 74 -4.62 -1.14 0.05
C PHE A 74 -4.15 -1.26 1.51
N ALA A 75 -4.94 -1.89 2.38
CA ALA A 75 -4.53 -2.14 3.77
C ALA A 75 -3.33 -3.10 3.86
N ALA A 76 -3.30 -4.15 3.03
CA ALA A 76 -2.16 -5.07 2.99
C ALA A 76 -0.89 -4.38 2.47
N TYR A 77 -1.02 -3.54 1.44
CA TYR A 77 0.09 -2.77 0.89
C TYR A 77 0.64 -1.76 1.90
N ASP A 78 -0.22 -1.03 2.58
CA ASP A 78 0.15 -0.04 3.60
C ASP A 78 1.01 -0.68 4.70
N LYS A 79 0.56 -1.83 5.22
CA LYS A 79 1.32 -2.59 6.21
C LYS A 79 2.71 -3.02 5.70
N GLN A 80 2.79 -3.54 4.47
CA GLN A 80 4.07 -3.92 3.86
C GLN A 80 5.00 -2.71 3.68
N ARG A 81 4.43 -1.56 3.30
CA ARG A 81 5.18 -0.33 3.12
C ARG A 81 5.76 0.16 4.45
N ASP A 82 4.98 0.12 5.53
CA ASP A 82 5.44 0.48 6.86
C ASP A 82 6.58 -0.45 7.35
N GLU A 83 6.44 -1.76 7.13
CA GLU A 83 7.50 -2.73 7.44
C GLU A 83 8.78 -2.45 6.63
N HIS A 84 8.65 -2.15 5.34
CA HIS A 84 9.78 -1.81 4.48
C HIS A 84 10.46 -0.51 4.94
N ILE A 85 9.68 0.51 5.28
CA ILE A 85 10.21 1.78 5.79
C ILE A 85 10.90 1.55 7.14
N ALA A 86 10.30 0.80 8.06
CA ALA A 86 10.91 0.49 9.36
C ALA A 86 12.22 -0.29 9.20
N ALA A 87 12.31 -1.22 8.25
CA ALA A 87 13.51 -2.00 7.98
C ALA A 87 14.64 -1.19 7.32
N HIS A 88 14.30 -0.16 6.54
CA HIS A 88 15.26 0.66 5.77
C HIS A 88 15.49 2.06 6.36
N GLN A 89 14.78 2.43 7.42
CA GLN A 89 15.19 3.54 8.27
C GLN A 89 16.42 3.06 9.06
N PRO A 90 17.60 3.68 8.87
CA PRO A 90 18.68 3.44 9.80
C PRO A 90 18.14 3.82 11.17
N THR A 91 18.17 2.88 12.10
CA THR A 91 17.83 3.08 13.50
C THR A 91 18.81 4.12 14.04
N HIS A 92 18.49 5.40 13.82
CA HIS A 92 19.33 6.53 14.15
C HIS A 92 19.71 6.50 15.64
N HIS A 93 18.85 5.89 16.46
CA HIS A 93 19.05 5.59 17.88
C HIS A 93 20.10 4.49 18.16
N LEU A 94 20.19 3.43 17.35
CA LEU A 94 21.19 2.37 17.55
C LEU A 94 22.59 2.82 17.12
N GLN A 95 22.71 3.58 16.02
CA GLN A 95 24.00 4.15 15.63
C GLN A 95 24.54 5.11 16.70
N ILE A 96 23.72 6.03 17.21
CA ILE A 96 24.14 7.00 18.25
C ILE A 96 24.60 6.27 19.52
N THR A 97 23.87 5.24 19.96
CA THR A 97 24.21 4.49 21.17
C THR A 97 25.53 3.73 21.01
N LEU A 98 25.76 3.08 19.86
CA LEU A 98 26.99 2.36 19.58
C LEU A 98 28.20 3.30 19.49
N THR A 99 28.06 4.47 18.84
CA THR A 99 29.14 5.47 18.75
C THR A 99 29.48 6.05 20.13
N GLN A 100 28.48 6.27 21.00
CA GLN A 100 28.68 6.75 22.36
C GLN A 100 29.34 5.69 23.28
N LEU A 101 29.00 4.42 23.10
CA LEU A 101 29.62 3.32 23.84
C LEU A 101 31.06 3.08 23.40
N GLN A 102 31.35 3.09 22.10
CA GLN A 102 32.71 2.97 21.57
C GLN A 102 33.61 4.13 22.03
N GLY A 103 33.10 5.38 21.99
CA GLY A 103 33.84 6.55 22.48
C GLY A 103 34.14 6.55 23.98
N LYS A 104 33.39 5.79 24.80
CA LYS A 104 33.67 5.59 26.23
C LYS A 104 34.69 4.48 26.49
N ILE A 105 34.78 3.48 25.62
CA ILE A 105 35.74 2.36 25.75
C ILE A 105 37.14 2.80 25.32
N THR A 106 37.27 3.65 24.28
CA THR A 106 38.58 4.11 23.77
C THR A 106 39.23 5.22 24.62
N LYS A 107 38.49 5.80 25.58
CA LYS A 107 38.99 6.86 26.50
C LYS A 107 39.41 6.32 27.88
N ARG A 108 39.57 5.01 28.04
CA ARG A 108 40.13 4.37 29.23
C ARG A 108 41.47 3.74 28.94
#